data_AF-A0A1B8TWR3-F1
#
_entry.id   AF-A0A1B8TWR3-F1
#
_cell.length_a   1.000
_cell.length_b   1.000
_cell.length_c   1.000
_cell.angle_alpha   90.00
_cell.angle_beta   90.00
_cell.angle_gamma   90.00
#
_symmetry.space_group_name_H-M   'P 1'
#
loop_
_entity.id
_entity.type
_entity.pdbx_description
1 polymer ?
#
loop_
_entity_poly.entity_id
_entity_poly.type
_entity_poly.pdbx_seq_one_letter_code
_entity_poly.pdbx_strand_id
1 'polypeptide(L)'
;MKKRKILFFALFTFLTITMFSCEELFGLEEEEEAVVETVACGDYNRPNNIDNQYDYQCQAAYVYKCNGQTEALASQCAYYKQLQQDLNLPDCDYCD
;
A
#
# COMPACT_ATOMS: atom_id res chain seq x y z
N MET A 1 -39.14 -0.04 -31.28
CA MET A 1 -38.00 -0.94 -30.95
C MET A 1 -36.66 -0.23 -30.67
N LYS A 2 -36.59 1.11 -30.53
CA LYS A 2 -35.31 1.82 -30.26
C LYS A 2 -34.91 1.92 -28.77
N LYS A 3 -35.89 2.02 -27.86
CA LYS A 3 -35.63 2.23 -26.42
C LYS A 3 -35.08 0.99 -25.67
N ARG A 4 -35.39 -0.23 -26.15
CA ARG A 4 -34.85 -1.47 -25.57
C ARG A 4 -33.36 -1.67 -25.86
N LYS A 5 -32.86 -1.21 -27.01
CA LYS A 5 -31.46 -1.37 -27.39
C LYS A 5 -30.50 -0.55 -26.52
N ILE A 6 -30.94 0.61 -26.02
CA ILE A 6 -30.15 1.49 -25.17
C ILE A 6 -29.96 0.89 -23.78
N LEU A 7 -31.00 0.22 -23.26
CA LEU A 7 -30.98 -0.37 -21.92
C LEU A 7 -30.07 -1.62 -21.85
N PHE A 8 -29.98 -2.37 -22.95
CA PHE A 8 -29.03 -3.49 -23.06
C PHE A 8 -27.57 -3.05 -23.17
N PHE A 9 -27.29 -1.91 -23.83
CA PHE A 9 -25.93 -1.38 -23.92
C PHE A 9 -25.39 -0.89 -22.57
N ALA A 10 -26.24 -0.25 -21.76
CA ALA A 10 -25.84 0.24 -20.42
C ALA A 10 -25.58 -0.90 -19.42
N LEU A 11 -26.29 -2.02 -19.54
CA LEU A 11 -26.07 -3.20 -18.68
C LEU A 11 -24.76 -3.91 -19.03
N PHE A 12 -24.38 -3.92 -20.31
CA PHE A 12 -23.16 -4.59 -20.78
C PHE A 12 -21.89 -3.84 -20.35
N THR A 13 -21.91 -2.50 -20.31
CA THR A 13 -20.77 -1.70 -19.82
C THR A 13 -20.57 -1.79 -18.32
N PHE A 14 -21.61 -2.05 -17.52
CA PHE A 14 -21.44 -2.26 -16.07
C PHE A 14 -20.78 -3.62 -15.75
N LEU A 15 -20.98 -4.61 -16.60
CA LEU A 15 -20.48 -5.98 -16.41
C LEU A 15 -19.00 -6.15 -16.80
N THR A 16 -18.47 -5.27 -17.65
CA THR A 16 -17.05 -5.29 -18.03
C THR A 16 -16.14 -4.62 -16.99
N ILE A 17 -16.67 -3.70 -16.18
CA ILE A 17 -15.87 -3.00 -15.15
C ILE A 17 -15.56 -3.93 -13.97
N THR A 18 -16.38 -4.96 -13.73
CA THR A 18 -16.15 -5.93 -12.65
C THR A 18 -15.11 -7.00 -13.00
N MET A 19 -14.70 -7.09 -14.26
CA MET A 19 -13.64 -8.02 -14.72
C MET A 19 -12.27 -7.34 -14.85
N PHE A 20 -12.18 -6.03 -14.61
CA PHE A 20 -10.91 -5.37 -14.33
C PHE A 20 -10.49 -5.71 -12.90
N SER A 21 -10.21 -7.00 -12.68
CA SER A 21 -9.32 -7.46 -11.62
C SER A 21 -8.04 -6.63 -11.74
N CYS A 22 -7.52 -6.15 -10.62
CA CYS A 22 -6.30 -5.31 -10.56
C CYS A 22 -5.04 -5.99 -11.12
N GLU A 23 -5.14 -7.21 -11.66
CA GLU A 23 -4.04 -7.97 -12.27
C GLU A 23 -3.47 -7.31 -13.52
N GLU A 24 -4.23 -6.55 -14.31
CA GLU A 24 -3.73 -5.95 -15.57
C GLU A 24 -3.06 -4.57 -15.39
N LEU A 25 -3.15 -3.96 -14.19
CA LEU A 25 -2.44 -2.72 -13.88
C LEU A 25 -1.01 -2.99 -13.36
N PHE A 26 -0.76 -4.20 -12.87
CA PHE A 26 0.57 -4.72 -12.59
C PHE A 26 0.98 -5.60 -13.76
N GLY A 27 1.33 -4.96 -14.87
CA GLY A 27 2.03 -5.64 -15.95
C GLY A 27 3.19 -6.41 -15.36
N LEU A 28 3.12 -7.73 -15.47
CA LEU A 28 4.24 -8.62 -15.22
C LEU A 28 5.26 -8.37 -16.33
N GLU A 29 6.01 -7.27 -16.22
CA GLU A 29 7.33 -7.22 -16.81
C GLU A 29 8.17 -8.19 -16.00
N GLU A 30 8.61 -9.26 -16.69
CA GLU A 30 9.64 -10.18 -16.22
C GLU A 30 10.94 -9.38 -16.05
N GLU A 31 11.03 -8.59 -14.98
CA GLU A 31 12.29 -8.06 -14.51
C GLU A 31 13.04 -9.22 -13.85
N GLU A 32 14.21 -9.50 -14.42
CA GLU A 32 15.22 -10.43 -13.95
C GLU A 32 15.20 -10.54 -12.42
N GLU A 33 15.21 -11.76 -11.90
CA GLU A 33 15.38 -12.06 -10.48
C GLU A 33 16.71 -11.46 -9.98
N ALA A 34 16.72 -10.16 -9.71
CA ALA A 34 17.55 -9.60 -8.68
C ALA A 34 17.13 -10.35 -7.43
N VAL A 35 17.97 -11.28 -7.00
CA VAL A 35 17.90 -11.87 -5.67
C VAL A 35 17.96 -10.68 -4.72
N VAL A 36 16.78 -10.15 -4.37
CA VAL A 36 16.60 -9.27 -3.24
C VAL A 36 17.00 -10.16 -2.08
N GLU A 37 18.25 -10.03 -1.65
CA GLU A 37 18.70 -10.55 -0.37
C GLU A 37 17.63 -10.07 0.61
N THR A 38 16.76 -10.99 1.01
CA THR A 38 15.75 -10.72 2.00
C THR A 38 16.53 -10.55 3.28
N VAL A 39 16.97 -9.31 3.53
CA VAL A 39 17.53 -8.91 4.80
C VAL A 39 16.50 -9.35 5.81
N ALA A 40 16.88 -10.31 6.66
CA ALA A 40 16.05 -10.72 7.77
C ALA A 40 15.98 -9.52 8.71
N CYS A 41 15.04 -8.64 8.44
CA CYS A 41 14.64 -7.59 9.35
C CYS A 41 14.26 -8.33 10.61
N GLY A 42 15.00 -8.11 11.71
CA GLY A 42 14.76 -8.78 12.98
C GLY A 42 13.36 -8.52 13.56
N ASP A 43 13.27 -8.34 14.86
CA ASP A 43 11.95 -8.13 15.48
C ASP A 43 11.45 -6.69 15.27
N TYR A 44 10.19 -6.57 14.83
CA TYR A 44 9.49 -5.30 14.76
C TYR A 44 9.09 -4.84 16.18
N ASN A 45 9.56 -3.67 16.57
CA ASN A 45 9.22 -2.99 17.81
C ASN A 45 7.99 -2.12 17.58
N ARG A 46 6.82 -2.70 17.90
CA ARG A 46 5.55 -2.01 17.80
C ARG A 46 5.45 -0.83 18.78
N PRO A 47 4.97 0.36 18.34
CA PRO A 47 4.66 1.46 19.24
C PRO A 47 3.60 1.11 20.28
N ASN A 48 3.78 1.57 21.51
CA ASN A 48 2.81 1.37 22.57
C ASN A 48 1.51 2.14 22.29
N ASN A 49 0.35 1.54 22.62
CA ASN A 49 -0.98 2.14 22.49
C ASN A 49 -1.40 2.57 21.07
N ILE A 50 -0.74 2.03 20.03
CA ILE A 50 -1.20 2.22 18.64
C ILE A 50 -2.31 1.21 18.30
N ASP A 51 -3.36 1.69 17.63
CA ASP A 51 -4.37 0.81 17.04
C ASP A 51 -3.74 -0.05 15.93
N ASN A 52 -4.19 -1.30 15.78
CA ASN A 52 -3.79 -2.17 14.67
C ASN A 52 -3.99 -1.52 13.30
N GLN A 53 -5.02 -0.68 13.16
CA GLN A 53 -5.30 0.06 11.94
C GLN A 53 -4.20 1.08 11.61
N TYR A 54 -3.37 1.52 12.54
CA TYR A 54 -2.29 2.48 12.25
C TYR A 54 -0.90 1.87 12.42
N ASP A 55 -0.80 0.72 13.09
CA ASP A 55 0.44 -0.04 13.27
C ASP A 55 1.13 -0.39 11.95
N TYR A 56 0.36 -0.76 10.93
CA TYR A 56 0.91 -1.15 9.63
C TYR A 56 1.72 -0.03 8.96
N GLN A 57 1.45 1.23 9.30
CA GLN A 57 2.18 2.37 8.75
C GLN A 57 3.59 2.48 9.35
N CYS A 58 3.73 2.18 10.63
CA CYS A 58 5.04 2.11 11.30
C CYS A 58 5.79 0.83 10.92
N GLN A 59 5.07 -0.28 10.74
CA GLN A 59 5.63 -1.53 10.21
C GLN A 59 6.17 -1.37 8.77
N ALA A 60 5.50 -0.61 7.92
CA ALA A 60 6.00 -0.30 6.58
C ALA A 60 7.31 0.50 6.63
N ALA A 61 7.39 1.51 7.51
CA ALA A 61 8.63 2.26 7.75
C ALA A 61 9.77 1.35 8.23
N TYR A 62 9.48 0.41 9.12
CA TYR A 62 10.45 -0.60 9.55
C TYR A 62 11.01 -1.41 8.37
N VAL A 63 10.15 -1.93 7.51
CA VAL A 63 10.55 -2.71 6.33
C VAL A 63 11.41 -1.86 5.38
N TYR A 64 11.02 -0.62 5.11
CA TYR A 64 11.80 0.28 4.26
C TYR A 64 13.16 0.62 4.86
N LYS A 65 13.24 0.89 6.16
CA LYS A 65 14.49 1.17 6.87
C LYS A 65 15.42 -0.03 6.85
N CYS A 66 14.87 -1.23 7.06
CA CYS A 66 15.61 -2.48 7.01
C CYS A 66 16.17 -2.78 5.61
N ASN A 67 15.36 -2.59 4.57
CA ASN A 67 15.75 -2.86 3.18
C ASN A 67 16.62 -1.74 2.57
N GLY A 68 16.97 -0.70 3.34
CA GLY A 68 17.74 0.44 2.84
C GLY A 68 17.00 1.29 1.80
N GLN A 69 15.67 1.21 1.73
CA GLN A 69 14.82 1.92 0.77
C GLN A 69 14.55 3.35 1.24
N THR A 70 15.55 4.23 1.13
CA THR A 70 15.55 5.56 1.75
C THR A 70 14.45 6.50 1.24
N GLU A 71 14.15 6.48 -0.06
CA GLU A 71 13.11 7.34 -0.65
C GLU A 71 11.70 6.89 -0.21
N ALA A 72 11.46 5.57 -0.25
CA ALA A 72 10.22 4.98 0.24
C ALA A 72 10.02 5.24 1.74
N LEU A 73 11.09 5.11 2.53
CA LEU A 73 11.08 5.43 3.96
C LEU A 73 10.72 6.90 4.20
N ALA A 74 11.34 7.84 3.48
CA ALA A 74 11.07 9.27 3.65
C ALA A 74 9.61 9.61 3.35
N SER A 75 9.04 9.06 2.27
CA SER A 75 7.63 9.24 1.91
C SER A 75 6.70 8.66 2.98
N GLN A 76 6.98 7.42 3.41
CA GLN A 76 6.20 6.73 4.44
C GLN A 76 6.20 7.49 5.77
N CYS A 77 7.35 8.01 6.18
CA CYS A 77 7.50 8.75 7.42
C CYS A 77 6.89 10.14 7.37
N ALA A 78 6.92 10.82 6.21
CA ALA A 78 6.17 12.06 6.03
C ALA A 78 4.67 11.83 6.17
N TYR A 79 4.14 10.75 5.56
CA TYR A 79 2.75 10.38 5.68
C TYR A 79 2.37 9.99 7.12
N TYR A 80 3.19 9.18 7.79
CA TYR A 80 2.95 8.82 9.19
C TYR A 80 2.90 10.05 10.11
N LYS A 81 3.80 11.03 9.91
CA LYS A 81 3.78 12.30 10.68
C LYS A 81 2.49 13.11 10.45
N GLN A 82 1.92 13.08 9.26
CA GLN A 82 0.61 13.70 9.01
C GLN A 82 -0.48 12.99 9.81
N LEU A 83 -0.55 11.66 9.73
CA LEU A 83 -1.50 10.88 10.53
C LEU A 83 -1.32 11.09 12.03
N GLN A 84 -0.08 11.22 12.48
CA GLN A 84 0.25 11.47 13.88
C GLN A 84 -0.36 12.78 14.37
N GLN A 85 -0.31 13.84 13.56
CA GLN A 85 -0.91 15.13 13.89
C GLN A 85 -2.44 15.09 13.88
N ASP A 86 -3.02 14.39 12.90
CA ASP A 86 -4.48 14.33 12.73
C ASP A 86 -5.17 13.45 13.79
N LEU A 87 -4.50 12.38 14.22
CA LEU A 87 -5.09 11.31 15.03
C LEU A 87 -4.41 11.12 16.39
N ASN A 88 -3.39 11.94 16.71
CA ASN A 88 -2.61 11.86 17.94
C ASN A 88 -2.00 10.46 18.17
N LEU A 89 -1.37 9.91 17.12
CA LEU A 89 -0.70 8.60 17.16
C LEU A 89 0.62 8.68 17.96
N PRO A 90 1.10 7.55 18.51
CA PRO A 90 2.43 7.50 19.13
C PRO A 90 3.56 7.73 18.12
N ASP A 91 4.77 7.92 18.61
CA ASP A 91 5.96 7.98 17.77
C ASP A 91 6.28 6.62 17.14
N CYS A 92 6.97 6.65 16.00
CA CYS A 92 7.45 5.47 15.30
C CYS A 92 8.97 5.54 15.17
N ASP A 93 9.69 4.68 15.91
CA ASP A 93 11.16 4.64 15.99
C ASP A 93 11.88 4.47 14.63
N TYR A 94 11.14 4.03 13.61
CA TYR A 94 11.67 3.84 12.26
C TYR A 94 11.64 5.12 11.42
N CYS A 95 10.93 6.16 11.88
CA CYS A 95 10.78 7.44 11.21
C CYS A 95 11.60 8.59 11.80
N ASP A 96 12.49 8.24 12.74
CA ASP A 96 13.53 9.09 13.32
C ASP A 96 14.89 8.89 12.65
#